data_AF-A0ABD1STR6-F1
#
_entry.id   AF-A0ABD1STR6-F1
#
_cell.length_a   1.000
_cell.length_b   1.000
_cell.length_c   1.000
_cell.angle_alpha   90.00
_cell.angle_beta   90.00
_cell.angle_gamma   90.00
#
_symmetry.space_group_name_H-M   'P 1'
#
loop_
_entity.id
_entity.type
_entity.pdbx_description
1 polymer ?
#
loop_
_entity_poly.entity_id
_entity_poly.type
_entity_poly.pdbx_seq_one_letter_code
_entity_poly.pdbx_strand_id
1 'polypeptide(L)'
;MAFHVRSNSLPSKSHPVITNVEDHICRLKSSQEASVSTSSIFTHLAKLADLQEDINNLIQLQSVQQDLANENWSSELLDGSIKLVDICGIARDVIFLTKESVQELQSSLRRNRGPDAYI
;
A
#
# COMPACT_ATOMS: atom_id res chain seq x y z
N MET A 1 -26.09 -16.11 51.75
CA MET A 1 -26.42 -15.48 50.46
C MET A 1 -25.18 -15.53 49.57
N ALA A 2 -25.14 -16.44 48.59
CA ALA A 2 -24.02 -16.50 47.65
C ALA A 2 -24.30 -15.53 46.49
N PHE A 3 -23.53 -14.45 46.40
CA PHE A 3 -23.62 -13.51 45.28
C PHE A 3 -22.85 -14.09 44.10
N HIS A 4 -23.60 -14.58 43.12
CA HIS A 4 -23.03 -15.05 41.85
C HIS A 4 -22.78 -13.83 40.95
N VAL A 5 -21.57 -13.28 41.01
CA VAL A 5 -21.12 -12.23 40.09
C VAL A 5 -20.97 -12.87 38.70
N ARG A 6 -21.84 -12.48 37.75
CA ARG A 6 -21.66 -12.83 36.33
C ARG A 6 -20.78 -11.76 35.68
N SER A 7 -19.61 -12.16 35.21
CA SER A 7 -18.73 -11.32 34.41
C SER A 7 -19.39 -10.99 33.07
N ASN A 8 -19.61 -9.71 32.79
CA ASN A 8 -20.00 -9.24 31.47
C ASN A 8 -18.74 -9.22 30.59
N SER A 9 -18.52 -10.26 29.79
CA SER A 9 -17.56 -10.21 28.69
C SER A 9 -18.17 -9.36 27.57
N LEU A 10 -17.73 -8.11 27.45
CA LEU A 10 -17.98 -7.33 26.24
C LEU A 10 -17.33 -8.05 25.06
N PRO A 11 -17.91 -8.05 23.85
CA PRO A 11 -17.22 -8.53 22.67
C PRO A 11 -16.00 -7.63 22.43
N SER A 12 -14.83 -8.10 22.86
CA SER A 12 -13.54 -7.40 22.78
C SER A 12 -12.91 -7.44 21.38
N LYS A 13 -13.62 -8.00 20.38
CA LYS A 13 -13.05 -8.29 19.08
C LYS A 13 -13.52 -7.25 18.07
N SER A 14 -12.60 -6.40 17.64
CA SER A 14 -12.78 -5.48 16.52
C SER A 14 -13.30 -6.23 15.29
N HIS A 15 -14.04 -5.52 14.43
CA HIS A 15 -14.54 -6.11 13.18
C HIS A 15 -13.36 -6.70 12.39
N PRO A 16 -13.47 -7.92 11.81
CA PRO A 16 -12.35 -8.61 11.15
C PRO A 16 -11.68 -7.76 10.06
N VAL A 17 -12.44 -6.91 9.37
CA VAL A 17 -11.93 -5.95 8.37
C VAL A 17 -11.01 -4.89 8.99
N ILE A 18 -11.34 -4.38 10.19
CA ILE A 18 -10.50 -3.38 10.89
C ILE A 18 -9.16 -4.01 11.27
N THR A 19 -9.19 -5.22 11.82
CA THR A 19 -7.97 -5.96 12.20
C THR A 19 -7.07 -6.26 11.01
N ASN A 20 -7.66 -6.53 9.82
CA ASN A 20 -6.88 -6.76 8.60
C ASN A 20 -6.14 -5.50 8.14
N VAL A 21 -6.85 -4.35 8.12
CA VAL A 21 -6.26 -3.04 7.78
C VAL A 21 -5.13 -2.69 8.75
N GLU A 22 -5.32 -2.87 10.05
CA GLU A 22 -4.29 -2.62 11.06
C GLU A 22 -3.04 -3.49 10.87
N ASP A 23 -3.20 -4.78 10.60
CA ASP A 23 -2.07 -5.68 10.33
C ASP A 23 -1.29 -5.26 9.09
N HIS A 24 -2.01 -4.93 8.01
CA HIS A 24 -1.39 -4.47 6.75
C HIS A 24 -0.59 -3.17 6.94
N ILE A 25 -1.12 -2.21 7.69
CA ILE A 25 -0.40 -0.98 8.04
C ILE A 25 0.85 -1.27 8.86
N CYS A 26 0.75 -2.11 9.91
CA CYS A 26 1.89 -2.49 10.74
C CYS A 26 3.00 -3.16 9.91
N ARG A 27 2.64 -4.11 9.05
CA ARG A 27 3.59 -4.81 8.17
C ARG A 27 4.27 -3.87 7.17
N LEU A 28 3.53 -2.92 6.60
CA LEU A 28 4.08 -1.89 5.71
C LEU A 28 5.10 -1.01 6.45
N LYS A 29 4.76 -0.56 7.65
CA LYS A 29 5.65 0.27 8.49
C LYS A 29 6.93 -0.46 8.87
N SER A 30 6.85 -1.72 9.27
CA SER A 30 8.04 -2.54 9.58
C SER A 30 8.96 -2.78 8.38
N SER A 31 8.42 -2.67 7.15
CA SER A 31 9.21 -2.89 5.93
C SER A 31 9.97 -1.63 5.49
N GLN A 32 9.79 -0.47 6.16
CA GLN A 32 10.39 0.81 5.79
C GLN A 32 11.89 0.93 6.11
N GLU A 33 12.40 0.15 7.06
CA GLU A 33 13.81 0.23 7.50
C GLU A 33 14.78 -0.65 6.67
N ALA A 34 14.27 -1.39 5.67
CA ALA A 34 15.07 -2.27 4.84
C ALA A 34 15.68 -1.54 3.62
N SER A 35 16.83 -2.04 3.14
CA SER A 35 17.47 -1.54 1.91
C SER A 35 16.52 -1.61 0.71
N VAL A 36 16.33 -0.48 0.02
CA VAL A 36 15.38 -0.35 -1.09
C VAL A 36 16.01 -0.93 -2.37
N SER A 37 15.47 -2.05 -2.83
CA SER A 37 15.78 -2.67 -4.11
C SER A 37 14.62 -2.46 -5.08
N THR A 38 14.85 -2.54 -6.39
CA THR A 38 13.77 -2.44 -7.40
C THR A 38 12.69 -3.48 -7.18
N SER A 39 13.06 -4.72 -6.82
CA SER A 39 12.12 -5.78 -6.45
C SER A 39 11.30 -5.43 -5.21
N SER A 40 11.90 -4.81 -4.18
CA SER A 40 11.16 -4.42 -2.99
C SER A 40 10.15 -3.33 -3.32
N ILE A 41 10.47 -2.34 -4.16
CA ILE A 41 9.54 -1.30 -4.61
C ILE A 41 8.26 -1.91 -5.20
N PHE A 42 8.37 -2.88 -6.12
CA PHE A 42 7.19 -3.56 -6.68
C PHE A 42 6.37 -4.28 -5.61
N THR A 43 7.02 -4.95 -4.65
CA THR A 43 6.30 -5.62 -3.55
C THR A 43 5.62 -4.62 -2.62
N HIS A 44 6.21 -3.45 -2.37
CA HIS A 44 5.59 -2.40 -1.57
C HIS A 44 4.37 -1.79 -2.26
N LEU A 45 4.46 -1.55 -3.58
CA LEU A 45 3.33 -1.08 -4.38
C LEU A 45 2.18 -2.09 -4.43
N ALA A 46 2.49 -3.39 -4.54
CA ALA A 46 1.47 -4.43 -4.48
C ALA A 46 0.75 -4.45 -3.12
N LYS A 47 1.51 -4.42 -2.01
CA LYS A 47 0.94 -4.32 -0.65
C LYS A 47 0.10 -3.06 -0.45
N LEU A 48 0.48 -1.95 -1.10
CA LEU A 48 -0.27 -0.70 -1.06
C LEU A 48 -1.61 -0.80 -1.79
N ALA A 49 -1.64 -1.52 -2.91
CA ALA A 49 -2.86 -1.82 -3.64
C ALA A 49 -3.80 -2.72 -2.80
N ASP A 50 -3.25 -3.75 -2.14
CA ASP A 50 -4.02 -4.62 -1.24
C ASP A 50 -4.62 -3.82 -0.07
N LEU A 51 -3.81 -2.95 0.57
CA LEU A 51 -4.29 -2.07 1.64
C LEU A 51 -5.40 -1.13 1.16
N GLN A 52 -5.29 -0.58 -0.06
CA GLN A 52 -6.34 0.26 -0.64
C GLN A 52 -7.65 -0.50 -0.82
N GLU A 53 -7.59 -1.75 -1.26
CA GLU A 53 -8.77 -2.61 -1.36
C GLU A 53 -9.38 -2.87 0.03
N ASP A 54 -8.56 -3.15 1.04
CA ASP A 54 -9.05 -3.33 2.42
C ASP A 54 -9.70 -2.06 2.99
N ILE A 55 -9.13 -0.89 2.71
CA ILE A 55 -9.71 0.41 3.10
C ILE A 55 -11.04 0.64 2.37
N ASN A 56 -11.13 0.33 1.08
CA ASN A 56 -12.38 0.43 0.33
C ASN A 56 -13.47 -0.48 0.91
N ASN A 57 -13.10 -1.70 1.31
CA ASN A 57 -14.01 -2.61 1.99
C ASN A 57 -14.41 -2.09 3.37
N LEU A 58 -13.48 -1.47 4.12
CA LEU A 58 -13.75 -0.85 5.41
C LEU A 58 -14.75 0.30 5.32
N ILE A 59 -14.59 1.20 4.35
CA ILE A 59 -15.46 2.37 4.15
C ILE A 59 -16.88 1.96 3.71
N GLN A 60 -17.05 0.76 3.14
CA GLN A 60 -18.38 0.23 2.81
C GLN A 60 -19.17 -0.28 4.03
N LEU A 61 -18.55 -0.44 5.20
CA LEU A 61 -19.27 -0.80 6.42
C LEU A 61 -20.16 0.35 6.88
N GLN A 62 -21.43 0.05 7.14
CA GLN A 62 -22.41 1.03 7.60
C GLN A 62 -22.00 1.74 8.90
N SER A 63 -21.30 1.05 9.82
CA SER A 63 -20.75 1.68 11.03
C SER A 63 -19.69 2.74 10.72
N VAL A 64 -18.82 2.46 9.74
CA VAL A 64 -17.76 3.38 9.31
C VAL A 64 -18.35 4.56 8.54
N GLN A 65 -19.38 4.32 7.72
CA GLN A 65 -20.09 5.40 7.01
C GLN A 65 -20.81 6.35 7.95
N GLN A 66 -21.38 5.86 9.05
CA GLN A 66 -22.00 6.70 10.08
C GLN A 66 -20.98 7.60 10.77
N ASP A 67 -19.80 7.06 11.09
CA ASP A 67 -18.70 7.85 11.66
C ASP A 67 -18.09 8.83 10.64
N LEU A 68 -18.02 8.44 9.36
CA LEU A 68 -17.49 9.26 8.28
C LEU A 68 -18.44 10.40 7.86
N ALA A 69 -19.74 10.24 8.10
CA ALA A 69 -20.73 11.30 7.89
C ALA A 69 -20.54 12.47 8.85
N ASN A 70 -19.77 12.28 9.94
CA ASN A 70 -19.27 13.38 10.76
C ASN A 70 -18.10 14.06 10.02
N GLU A 71 -18.21 15.37 9.73
CA GLU A 71 -17.24 16.14 8.93
C GLU A 71 -15.79 16.05 9.41
N ASN A 72 -15.57 15.67 10.67
CA ASN A 72 -14.25 15.70 11.28
C ASN A 72 -13.25 14.68 10.69
N TRP A 73 -13.72 13.51 10.22
CA TRP A 73 -12.83 12.43 9.76
C TRP A 73 -12.76 12.30 8.23
N SER A 74 -13.75 12.83 7.52
CA SER A 74 -13.84 12.70 6.05
C SER A 74 -12.75 13.47 5.32
N SER A 75 -12.39 14.66 5.80
CA SER A 75 -11.31 15.48 5.22
C SER A 75 -9.94 14.82 5.36
N GLU A 76 -9.61 14.32 6.56
CA GLU A 76 -8.31 13.68 6.83
C GLU A 76 -8.16 12.36 6.06
N LEU A 77 -9.22 11.54 6.01
CA LEU A 77 -9.23 10.32 5.22
C LEU A 77 -9.03 10.60 3.73
N LEU A 78 -9.69 11.64 3.20
CA LEU A 78 -9.57 12.03 1.80
C LEU A 78 -8.17 12.55 1.49
N ASP A 79 -7.61 13.42 2.33
CA ASP A 79 -6.24 13.93 2.18
C ASP A 79 -5.21 12.78 2.21
N GLY A 80 -5.37 11.84 3.14
CA GLY A 80 -4.54 10.63 3.19
C GLY A 80 -4.64 9.77 1.92
N SER A 81 -5.85 9.64 1.37
CA SER A 81 -6.09 8.88 0.13
C SER A 81 -5.45 9.56 -1.10
N ILE A 82 -5.55 10.89 -1.19
CA ILE A 82 -4.93 11.67 -2.27
C ILE A 82 -3.40 11.51 -2.24
N LYS A 83 -2.78 11.66 -1.06
CA LYS A 83 -1.34 11.43 -0.88
C LYS A 83 -0.90 10.06 -1.35
N LEU A 84 -1.72 9.03 -1.13
CA LEU A 84 -1.42 7.69 -1.59
C LEU A 84 -1.43 7.57 -3.12
N VAL A 85 -2.42 8.18 -3.77
CA VAL A 85 -2.50 8.24 -5.23
C VAL A 85 -1.27 8.97 -5.81
N ASP A 86 -0.84 10.05 -5.19
CA ASP A 86 0.38 10.78 -5.59
C ASP A 86 1.62 9.91 -5.50
N ILE A 87 1.80 9.17 -4.39
CA ILE A 87 2.91 8.22 -4.22
C ILE A 87 2.91 7.15 -5.32
N CYS A 88 1.75 6.57 -5.62
CA CYS A 88 1.59 5.61 -6.72
C CYS A 88 1.92 6.24 -8.09
N GLY A 89 1.55 7.50 -8.29
CA GLY A 89 1.88 8.27 -9.50
C GLY A 89 3.39 8.44 -9.67
N ILE A 90 4.08 8.92 -8.63
CA ILE A 90 5.54 9.07 -8.62
C ILE A 90 6.23 7.74 -8.89
N ALA A 91 5.79 6.67 -8.23
CA ALA A 91 6.37 5.35 -8.42
C ALA A 91 6.22 4.84 -9.86
N ARG A 92 5.06 5.05 -10.47
CA ARG A 92 4.81 4.71 -11.88
C ARG A 92 5.76 5.49 -12.81
N ASP A 93 5.96 6.77 -12.56
CA ASP A 93 6.83 7.62 -13.39
C ASP A 93 8.30 7.18 -13.29
N VAL A 94 8.76 6.84 -12.08
CA VAL A 94 10.11 6.27 -11.85
C VAL A 94 10.29 4.93 -12.57
N ILE A 95 9.28 4.06 -12.52
CA ILE A 95 9.30 2.77 -13.25
C ILE A 95 9.38 3.02 -14.76
N PHE A 96 8.60 3.99 -15.27
CA PHE A 96 8.61 4.32 -16.69
C PHE A 96 9.97 4.85 -17.16
N LEU A 97 10.56 5.78 -16.40
CA LEU A 97 11.89 6.31 -16.64
C LEU A 97 12.95 5.20 -16.64
N THR A 98 12.91 4.33 -15.64
CA THR A 98 13.84 3.19 -15.54
C THR A 98 13.72 2.26 -16.76
N LYS A 99 12.49 1.99 -17.20
CA LYS A 99 12.23 1.17 -18.39
C LYS A 99 12.82 1.81 -19.65
N GLU A 100 12.63 3.11 -19.83
CA GLU A 100 13.19 3.86 -20.95
C GLU A 100 14.72 3.81 -20.96
N SER A 101 15.37 4.07 -19.82
CA SER A 101 16.84 3.98 -19.70
C SER A 101 17.37 2.58 -20.03
N VAL A 102 16.69 1.53 -19.56
CA VAL A 102 17.07 0.13 -19.90
C VAL A 102 16.94 -0.13 -21.40
N GLN A 103 15.87 0.36 -22.05
CA GLN A 103 15.67 0.20 -23.49
C GLN A 103 16.72 0.96 -24.32
N GLU A 104 17.10 2.16 -23.89
CA GLU A 104 18.14 2.97 -24.53
C GLU A 104 19.51 2.28 -24.44
N LEU A 105 19.86 1.78 -23.25
CA LEU A 105 21.09 1.01 -23.03
C LEU A 105 21.15 -0.24 -23.90
N GLN A 106 20.06 -1.03 -23.94
CA GLN A 106 19.97 -2.21 -24.80
C GLN A 106 20.11 -1.86 -26.28
N SER A 107 19.47 -0.78 -26.73
CA SER A 107 19.55 -0.32 -28.12
C SER A 107 20.97 0.13 -28.49
N SER A 108 21.64 0.84 -27.58
CA SER A 108 23.03 1.28 -27.74
C SER A 108 23.99 0.09 -27.83
N LEU A 109 23.85 -0.91 -26.96
CA LEU A 109 24.65 -2.13 -27.00
C LEU A 109 24.44 -2.91 -28.31
N ARG A 110 23.20 -3.00 -28.80
CA ARG A 110 22.89 -3.65 -30.08
C ARG A 110 23.52 -2.91 -31.25
N ARG A 111 23.49 -1.57 -31.25
CA ARG A 111 24.12 -0.74 -32.30
C ARG A 111 25.64 -0.87 -32.29
N ASN A 112 26.25 -1.02 -31.11
CA ASN A 112 27.71 -1.11 -30.96
C ASN A 112 28.28 -2.52 -31.25
N ARG A 113 27.44 -3.50 -31.63
CA ARG A 113 27.85 -4.87 -32.01
C ARG A 113 28.16 -5.02 -33.50
N GLY A 114 29.06 -4.21 -34.05
CA GLY A 114 29.66 -4.50 -35.36
C GLY A 114 30.89 -3.65 -35.68
N PRO A 115 31.86 -4.11 -36.49
CA PRO A 115 32.26 -5.48 -36.82
C PRO A 115 33.73 -5.74 -36.34
N ASP A 116 33.94 -6.36 -35.17
CA ASP A 116 35.21 -7.05 -34.86
C ASP A 116 35.12 -8.52 -35.27
N ALA A 117 34.73 -8.74 -36.53
CA ALA A 117 34.73 -10.05 -37.19
C ALA A 117 35.78 -10.14 -38.32
N TYR A 118 36.61 -9.11 -38.49
CA TYR A 118 37.79 -9.14 -39.36
C TYR A 118 38.81 -8.14 -38.80
N ILE A 119 39.79 -8.65 -38.04
CA ILE A 119 41.24 -8.60 -38.26
C ILE A 119 41.88 -9.54 -37.21
#